data_AF-R5ENF1-F1
#
_entry.id   AF-R5ENF1-F1
#
_cell.length_a   1.000
_cell.length_b   1.000
_cell.length_c   1.000
_cell.angle_alpha   90.00
_cell.angle_beta   90.00
_cell.angle_gamma   90.00
#
_symmetry.space_group_name_H-M   'P 1'
#
loop_
_entity.id
_entity.type
_entity.pdbx_description
1 polymer ?
#
loop_
_entity_poly.entity_id
_entity_poly.type
_entity_poly.pdbx_seq_one_letter_code
_entity_poly.pdbx_strand_id
1 'polypeptide(L)'
;MEHRRYGKLRLGDYKFTLAGIGGMVLLAVACFVLDCGLCYSVYLISFAAVWVALIVWPYLERFTVEDHLIVSRRFRHVSEIVLPPDSVLVFTQADIRDTFSVQSYFLKGKYAVSILSGISLENILQTLHANRARKYTNASIENSFSYHFLYSFVYEQDTFAQIVKQGVSRVVIPESLTDQFDIKTLKCDVDVLIDLDY
;
A
#
# COMPACT_ATOMS: atom_id res chain seq x y z
N MET A 1 16.51 10.76 -4.41
CA MET A 1 15.42 11.68 -3.99
C MET A 1 14.54 10.92 -2.99
N GLU A 2 14.01 11.56 -1.96
CA GLU A 2 13.21 10.88 -0.92
C GLU A 2 11.72 10.93 -1.28
N HIS A 3 11.07 9.77 -1.34
CA HIS A 3 9.68 9.59 -1.73
C HIS A 3 8.85 9.07 -0.54
N ARG A 4 7.54 9.36 -0.52
CA ARG A 4 6.62 8.84 0.51
C ARG A 4 5.96 7.57 0.02
N ARG A 5 5.99 6.49 0.79
CA ARG A 5 5.44 5.18 0.39
C ARG A 5 3.98 5.25 -0.07
N TYR A 6 3.14 6.00 0.63
CA TYR A 6 1.72 6.17 0.31
C TYR A 6 1.34 7.55 -0.26
N GLY A 7 2.35 8.35 -0.62
CA GLY A 7 2.18 9.74 -1.05
C GLY A 7 1.63 10.66 0.05
N LYS A 8 0.85 11.68 -0.33
CA LYS A 8 0.19 12.58 0.62
C LYS A 8 -1.06 11.92 1.22
N LEU A 9 -1.24 12.11 2.54
CA LEU A 9 -2.45 11.72 3.27
C LEU A 9 -3.65 12.46 2.70
N ARG A 10 -4.69 11.72 2.30
CA ARG A 10 -5.98 12.26 1.90
C ARG A 10 -7.02 11.81 2.91
N LEU A 11 -7.43 12.72 3.79
CA LEU A 11 -8.46 12.44 4.81
C LEU A 11 -9.79 11.96 4.20
N GLY A 12 -10.07 12.36 2.95
CA GLY A 12 -11.24 11.91 2.20
C GLY A 12 -11.31 10.41 1.92
N ASP A 13 -10.19 9.68 2.02
CA ASP A 13 -10.15 8.21 1.91
C ASP A 13 -10.60 7.54 3.22
N TYR A 14 -10.60 8.26 4.35
CA TYR A 14 -10.87 7.75 5.69
C TYR A 14 -12.18 8.27 6.30
N LYS A 15 -13.16 8.70 5.48
CA LYS A 15 -14.39 9.37 5.96
C LYS A 15 -15.11 8.60 7.08
N PHE A 16 -15.28 7.28 6.92
CA PHE A 16 -15.94 6.44 7.92
C PHE A 16 -15.13 6.33 9.21
N THR A 17 -13.81 6.12 9.09
CA THR A 17 -12.88 6.04 10.22
C THR A 17 -12.83 7.36 10.99
N LEU A 18 -12.78 8.48 10.29
CA LEU A 18 -12.81 9.82 10.89
C LEU A 18 -14.13 10.13 11.58
N ALA A 19 -15.26 9.70 11.00
CA ALA A 19 -16.56 9.80 11.66
C ALA A 19 -16.62 8.96 12.94
N GLY A 20 -16.04 7.75 12.92
CA GLY A 20 -15.91 6.90 14.11
C GLY A 20 -15.05 7.55 15.20
N ILE A 21 -13.88 8.09 14.84
CA ILE A 21 -13.01 8.84 15.76
C ILE A 21 -13.75 10.05 16.35
N GLY A 22 -14.44 10.82 15.51
CA GLY A 22 -15.25 11.96 15.95
C GLY A 22 -16.36 11.55 16.93
N GLY A 23 -17.05 10.44 16.64
CA GLY A 23 -18.06 9.88 17.54
C GLY A 23 -17.50 9.47 18.90
N MET A 24 -16.32 8.85 18.94
CA MET A 24 -15.65 8.48 20.18
C MET A 24 -15.23 9.70 21.02
N VAL A 25 -14.74 10.75 20.36
CA VAL A 25 -14.39 12.01 21.04
C VAL A 25 -15.64 12.68 21.61
N LEU A 26 -16.73 12.75 20.84
CA LEU A 26 -18.01 13.30 21.32
C LEU A 26 -18.55 12.50 22.51
N LEU A 27 -18.47 11.17 22.45
CA LEU A 27 -18.88 10.30 23.56
C LEU A 27 -18.01 10.53 24.79
N ALA A 28 -16.70 10.73 24.63
CA ALA A 28 -15.80 11.03 25.75
C ALA A 28 -16.15 12.35 26.45
N VAL A 29 -16.51 13.38 25.67
CA VAL A 29 -16.99 14.67 26.19
C VAL A 29 -18.33 14.50 26.92
N ALA A 30 -19.27 13.75 26.34
CA ALA A 30 -20.55 13.47 27.00
C ALA A 30 -20.36 12.72 28.33
N CYS A 31 -19.51 11.69 28.37
CA CYS A 31 -19.16 10.98 29.60
C CYS A 31 -18.54 11.89 30.66
N PHE A 32 -17.75 12.89 30.25
CA PHE A 32 -17.16 13.86 31.16
C PHE A 32 -18.21 14.81 31.73
N VAL A 33 -19.11 15.33 30.88
CA VAL A 33 -20.20 16.24 31.29
C VAL A 33 -21.22 15.55 32.18
N LEU A 34 -21.50 14.27 31.94
CA LEU A 34 -22.46 13.47 32.71
C LEU A 34 -21.84 12.81 33.95
N ASP A 35 -20.59 13.15 34.29
CA ASP A 35 -19.84 12.65 35.44
C ASP A 35 -19.84 11.11 35.53
N CYS A 36 -19.77 10.44 34.37
CA CYS A 36 -19.80 8.97 34.24
C CYS A 36 -18.50 8.31 34.70
N GLY A 37 -17.57 9.06 35.29
CA GLY A 37 -16.25 8.60 35.72
C GLY A 37 -15.14 8.90 34.72
N LEU A 38 -14.08 9.55 35.22
CA LEU A 38 -12.94 10.06 34.43
C LEU A 38 -12.22 8.95 33.63
N CYS A 39 -12.23 7.72 34.14
CA CYS A 39 -11.64 6.55 33.48
C CYS A 39 -12.27 6.24 32.11
N TYR A 40 -13.59 6.41 31.95
CA TYR A 40 -14.28 6.13 30.69
C TYR A 40 -13.92 7.15 29.60
N SER A 41 -13.89 8.43 29.95
CA SER A 41 -13.48 9.49 29.03
C SER A 41 -12.02 9.33 28.61
N VAL A 42 -11.11 8.99 29.54
CA VAL A 42 -9.70 8.72 29.23
C VAL A 42 -9.55 7.51 28.31
N TYR A 43 -10.31 6.44 28.53
CA TYR A 43 -10.30 5.25 27.68
C TYR A 43 -10.71 5.60 26.23
N LEU A 44 -11.82 6.31 26.05
CA LEU A 44 -12.33 6.70 24.73
C LEU A 44 -11.35 7.61 23.97
N ILE A 45 -10.75 8.59 24.66
CA ILE A 45 -9.74 9.48 24.07
C ILE A 45 -8.48 8.70 23.68
N SER A 46 -8.02 7.79 24.55
CA SER A 46 -6.84 6.97 24.27
C SER A 46 -7.07 6.08 23.04
N PHE A 47 -8.27 5.47 22.94
CA PHE A 47 -8.63 4.65 21.81
C PHE A 47 -8.73 5.45 20.50
N ALA A 48 -9.31 6.65 20.55
CA ALA A 48 -9.33 7.58 19.42
C ALA A 48 -7.91 7.98 18.97
N ALA A 49 -7.00 8.24 19.92
CA ALA A 49 -5.61 8.57 19.63
C ALA A 49 -4.86 7.40 18.95
N VAL A 50 -5.07 6.17 19.40
CA VAL A 50 -4.52 4.96 18.76
C VAL A 50 -5.01 4.84 17.32
N TRP A 51 -6.30 5.06 17.06
CA TRP A 51 -6.85 5.02 15.70
C TRP A 51 -6.27 6.10 14.78
N VAL A 52 -6.10 7.33 15.28
CA VAL A 52 -5.43 8.39 14.51
C VAL A 52 -3.98 7.99 14.21
N ALA A 53 -3.27 7.42 15.19
CA ALA A 53 -1.91 6.95 14.98
C ALA A 53 -1.84 5.88 13.89
N LEU A 54 -2.76 4.91 13.89
CA LEU A 54 -2.82 3.86 12.86
C LEU A 54 -3.04 4.41 11.44
N ILE A 55 -3.81 5.49 11.29
CA ILE A 55 -4.01 6.15 9.98
C ILE A 55 -2.74 6.89 9.55
N VAL A 56 -2.10 7.62 10.47
CA VAL A 56 -0.97 8.50 10.13
C VAL A 56 0.33 7.71 9.94
N TRP A 57 0.52 6.63 10.71
CA TRP A 57 1.78 5.91 10.78
C TRP A 57 2.28 5.38 9.41
N PRO A 58 1.45 4.77 8.55
CA PRO A 58 1.88 4.33 7.22
C PRO A 58 2.38 5.46 6.33
N TYR A 59 1.83 6.68 6.47
CA TYR A 59 2.22 7.84 5.67
C TYR A 59 3.54 8.50 6.10
N LEU A 60 4.06 8.10 7.26
CA LEU A 60 5.36 8.57 7.73
C LEU A 60 6.51 7.76 7.13
N GLU A 61 6.22 6.63 6.51
CA GLU A 61 7.23 5.84 5.81
C GLU A 61 7.69 6.56 4.54
N ARG A 62 9.00 6.75 4.47
CA ARG A 62 9.69 7.33 3.33
C ARG A 62 10.67 6.33 2.76
N PHE A 63 10.99 6.43 1.49
CA PHE A 63 11.96 5.56 0.87
C PHE A 63 12.79 6.32 -0.15
N THR A 64 14.02 5.86 -0.34
CA THR A 64 14.92 6.33 -1.38
C THR A 64 15.29 5.15 -2.26
N VAL A 65 15.28 5.39 -3.57
CA VAL A 65 15.74 4.43 -4.57
C VAL A 65 17.21 4.76 -4.86
N GLU A 66 18.09 3.83 -4.54
CA GLU A 66 19.54 3.84 -4.79
C GLU A 66 19.89 2.68 -5.72
N ASP A 67 21.10 2.64 -6.28
CA ASP A 67 21.49 1.63 -7.28
C ASP A 67 21.29 0.20 -6.75
N HIS A 68 20.30 -0.51 -7.30
CA HIS A 68 19.87 -1.86 -6.89
C HIS A 68 19.42 -1.99 -5.42
N LEU A 69 19.04 -0.88 -4.77
CA LEU A 69 18.64 -0.86 -3.37
C LEU A 69 17.46 0.09 -3.13
N ILE A 70 16.46 -0.35 -2.39
CA ILE A 70 15.44 0.52 -1.79
C ILE A 70 15.76 0.67 -0.31
N VAL A 71 16.09 1.89 0.11
CA VAL A 71 16.24 2.20 1.52
C VAL A 71 14.93 2.79 2.01
N SER A 72 14.16 1.99 2.74
CA SER A 72 12.97 2.47 3.43
C SER A 72 13.32 2.97 4.82
N ARG A 73 12.77 4.11 5.20
CA ARG A 73 12.94 4.76 6.50
C ARG A 73 11.58 4.93 7.14
N ARG A 74 11.41 4.29 8.29
CA ARG A 74 10.23 4.40 9.13
C ARG A 74 10.66 4.87 10.50
N PHE A 75 10.44 6.16 10.78
CA PHE A 75 10.95 6.82 11.99
C PHE A 75 12.47 6.63 12.18
N ARG A 76 12.89 5.80 13.15
CA ARG A 76 14.29 5.48 13.45
C ARG A 76 14.76 4.18 12.80
N HIS A 77 13.84 3.40 12.23
CA HIS A 77 14.17 2.15 11.57
C HIS A 77 14.53 2.43 10.12
N VAL A 78 15.71 1.97 9.71
CA VAL A 78 16.16 1.99 8.32
C VAL A 78 16.19 0.53 7.86
N SER A 79 15.54 0.25 6.75
CA SER A 79 15.45 -1.07 6.17
C SER A 79 15.95 -1.00 4.73
N GLU A 80 17.00 -1.76 4.47
CA GLU A 80 17.65 -1.86 3.18
C GLU A 80 17.11 -3.09 2.45
N ILE A 81 16.52 -2.85 1.27
CA ILE A 81 15.88 -3.88 0.46
C ILE A 81 16.64 -3.95 -0.84
N VAL A 82 17.41 -5.03 -1.02
CA VAL A 82 18.16 -5.27 -2.26
C VAL A 82 17.16 -5.63 -3.35
N LEU A 83 17.26 -4.97 -4.52
CA LEU A 83 16.51 -5.36 -5.70
C LEU A 83 17.32 -6.39 -6.50
N PRO A 84 16.90 -7.66 -6.52
CA PRO A 84 17.51 -8.64 -7.38
C PRO A 84 17.12 -8.39 -8.85
N PRO A 85 17.99 -8.77 -9.81
CA PRO A 85 17.78 -8.53 -11.24
C PRO A 85 16.62 -9.35 -11.84
N ASP A 86 16.12 -10.36 -11.12
CA ASP A 86 14.96 -11.17 -11.50
C ASP A 86 13.64 -10.60 -10.95
N SER A 87 13.64 -9.34 -10.51
CA SER A 87 12.46 -8.71 -9.92
C SER A 87 11.34 -8.50 -10.93
N VAL A 88 10.11 -8.78 -10.49
CA VAL A 88 8.86 -8.58 -11.22
C VAL A 88 8.06 -7.51 -10.51
N LEU A 89 7.64 -6.49 -11.26
CA LEU A 89 6.76 -5.43 -10.77
C LEU A 89 5.31 -5.78 -11.08
N VAL A 90 4.44 -5.76 -10.07
CA VAL A 90 3.01 -6.01 -10.23
C VAL A 90 2.23 -4.77 -9.84
N PHE A 91 1.44 -4.25 -10.78
CA PHE A 91 0.54 -3.12 -10.54
C PHE A 91 -0.77 -3.60 -9.92
N THR A 92 -1.18 -2.92 -8.86
CA THR A 92 -2.40 -3.22 -8.12
C THR A 92 -3.07 -1.96 -7.62
N GLN A 93 -4.30 -2.07 -7.12
CA GLN A 93 -4.92 -0.95 -6.43
C GLN A 93 -4.22 -0.71 -5.10
N ALA A 94 -3.94 0.56 -4.77
CA ALA A 94 -3.29 0.88 -3.51
C ALA A 94 -4.29 0.76 -2.35
N ASP A 95 -3.92 -0.01 -1.34
CA ASP A 95 -4.62 -0.12 -0.07
C ASP A 95 -3.67 -0.01 1.12
N ILE A 96 -4.24 0.42 2.25
CA ILE A 96 -3.57 0.41 3.54
C ILE A 96 -4.33 -0.56 4.43
N ARG A 97 -3.69 -1.68 4.75
CA ARG A 97 -4.23 -2.62 5.72
C ARG A 97 -3.96 -2.10 7.13
N ASP A 98 -5.01 -2.00 7.93
CA ASP A 98 -4.88 -1.72 9.36
C ASP A 98 -4.37 -2.99 10.05
N THR A 99 -3.42 -2.84 10.97
CA THR A 99 -2.89 -3.94 11.78
C THR A 99 -3.99 -4.65 12.59
N PHE A 100 -5.08 -3.95 12.91
CA PHE A 100 -6.17 -4.46 13.75
C PHE A 100 -7.50 -4.68 13.02
N SER A 101 -7.58 -4.39 11.72
CA SER A 101 -8.78 -4.61 10.92
C SER A 101 -8.54 -5.70 9.87
N VAL A 102 -9.56 -6.53 9.65
CA VAL A 102 -9.60 -7.46 8.51
C VAL A 102 -9.80 -6.67 7.20
N GLN A 103 -10.30 -5.44 7.27
CA GLN A 103 -10.55 -4.58 6.12
C GLN A 103 -9.36 -3.68 5.81
N SER A 104 -8.98 -3.62 4.53
CA SER A 104 -8.04 -2.64 4.02
C SER A 104 -8.74 -1.38 3.52
N TYR A 105 -8.08 -0.24 3.69
CA TYR A 105 -8.56 1.05 3.21
C TYR A 105 -8.08 1.27 1.78
N PHE A 106 -8.99 1.20 0.82
CA PHE A 106 -8.69 1.52 -0.58
C PHE A 106 -8.38 3.01 -0.74
N LEU A 107 -7.22 3.31 -1.30
CA LEU A 107 -6.83 4.67 -1.66
C LEU A 107 -7.42 4.99 -3.04
N LYS A 108 -8.41 5.90 -3.08
CA LYS A 108 -9.15 6.17 -4.32
C LYS A 108 -8.26 6.84 -5.36
N GLY A 109 -8.21 6.23 -6.55
CA GLY A 109 -7.42 6.72 -7.68
C GLY A 109 -5.91 6.65 -7.46
N LYS A 110 -5.45 5.82 -6.51
CA LYS A 110 -4.03 5.51 -6.33
C LYS A 110 -3.78 4.04 -6.65
N TYR A 111 -2.68 3.80 -7.34
CA TYR A 111 -2.20 2.48 -7.69
C TYR A 111 -0.91 2.21 -6.92
N ALA A 112 -0.68 0.95 -6.58
CA ALA A 112 0.52 0.49 -5.91
C ALA A 112 1.32 -0.41 -6.85
N VAL A 113 2.63 -0.23 -6.80
CA VAL A 113 3.60 -1.11 -7.44
C VAL A 113 4.15 -2.03 -6.35
N SER A 114 3.96 -3.33 -6.53
CA SER A 114 4.50 -4.37 -5.66
C SER A 114 5.68 -5.04 -6.34
N ILE A 115 6.78 -5.22 -5.63
CA ILE A 115 8.01 -5.84 -6.13
C ILE A 115 8.06 -7.28 -5.62
N LEU A 116 8.11 -8.23 -6.55
CA LEU A 116 8.28 -9.65 -6.29
C LEU A 116 9.65 -10.12 -6.82
N SER A 117 10.24 -11.16 -6.22
CA SER A 117 11.47 -11.80 -6.71
C SER A 117 11.38 -13.33 -6.69
N GLY A 118 12.09 -13.99 -7.60
CA GLY A 118 12.23 -15.44 -7.61
C GLY A 118 10.95 -16.21 -7.95
N ILE A 119 10.02 -15.61 -8.69
CA ILE A 119 8.74 -16.22 -9.06
C ILE A 119 8.47 -16.12 -10.57
N SER A 120 7.95 -17.19 -11.16
CA SER A 120 7.58 -17.22 -12.58
C SER A 120 6.25 -16.50 -12.82
N LEU A 121 6.09 -15.95 -14.04
CA LEU A 121 4.84 -15.31 -14.47
C LEU A 121 3.65 -16.25 -14.36
N GLU A 122 3.81 -17.51 -14.77
CA GLU A 122 2.73 -18.51 -14.72
C GLU A 122 2.21 -18.70 -13.30
N ASN A 123 3.10 -18.77 -12.31
CA ASN A 123 2.72 -18.88 -10.90
C ASN A 123 2.03 -17.61 -10.41
N ILE A 124 2.53 -16.42 -10.78
CA ILE A 124 1.87 -15.15 -10.45
C ILE A 124 0.44 -15.17 -11.00
N LEU A 125 0.28 -15.41 -12.30
CA LEU A 125 -1.03 -15.43 -12.97
C LEU A 125 -1.95 -16.48 -12.36
N GLN A 126 -1.45 -17.71 -12.15
CA GLN A 126 -2.24 -18.80 -11.59
C GLN A 126 -2.73 -18.48 -10.18
N THR A 127 -1.86 -17.94 -9.31
CA THR A 127 -2.24 -17.56 -7.93
C THR A 127 -3.21 -16.38 -7.94
N LEU A 128 -3.00 -15.39 -8.80
CA LEU A 128 -3.93 -14.28 -8.96
C LEU A 128 -5.31 -14.80 -9.41
N HIS A 129 -5.38 -15.54 -10.51
CA HIS A 129 -6.63 -16.11 -11.03
C HIS A 129 -7.32 -17.07 -10.05
N ALA A 130 -6.55 -17.87 -9.30
CA ALA A 130 -7.09 -18.81 -8.31
C ALA A 130 -7.75 -18.08 -7.12
N ASN A 131 -7.22 -16.91 -6.73
CA ASN A 131 -7.73 -16.16 -5.58
C ASN A 131 -9.05 -15.44 -5.85
N ARG A 132 -9.57 -15.41 -7.09
CA ARG A 132 -10.86 -14.82 -7.49
C ARG A 132 -11.15 -13.45 -6.82
N ALA A 133 -10.11 -12.71 -6.47
CA ALA A 133 -10.26 -11.46 -5.75
C ALA A 133 -10.68 -10.41 -6.76
N ARG A 134 -11.91 -9.88 -6.61
CA ARG A 134 -12.51 -8.88 -7.51
C ARG A 134 -11.61 -7.68 -7.82
N LYS A 135 -10.65 -7.35 -6.94
CA LYS A 135 -9.63 -6.32 -7.13
C LYS A 135 -8.36 -6.74 -6.39
N TYR A 136 -7.24 -6.85 -7.10
CA TYR A 136 -5.94 -7.08 -6.47
C TYR A 136 -5.44 -5.80 -5.82
N THR A 137 -5.03 -5.90 -4.56
CA THR A 137 -4.39 -4.81 -3.81
C THR A 137 -2.99 -5.18 -3.39
N ASN A 138 -2.14 -4.20 -3.06
CA ASN A 138 -0.80 -4.47 -2.56
C ASN A 138 -0.82 -5.35 -1.29
N ALA A 139 -1.78 -5.18 -0.38
CA ALA A 139 -1.89 -6.06 0.78
C ALA A 139 -2.29 -7.50 0.39
N SER A 140 -3.12 -7.67 -0.64
CA SER A 140 -3.47 -9.00 -1.16
C SER A 140 -2.26 -9.69 -1.80
N ILE A 141 -1.42 -8.95 -2.53
CA ILE A 141 -0.17 -9.45 -3.11
C ILE A 141 0.80 -9.86 -2.01
N GLU A 142 1.01 -9.01 -1.01
CA GLU A 142 1.86 -9.30 0.15
C GLU A 142 1.43 -10.58 0.89
N ASN A 143 0.13 -10.80 1.05
CA ASN A 143 -0.40 -12.03 1.65
C ASN A 143 -0.24 -13.25 0.74
N SER A 144 -0.46 -13.10 -0.56
CA SER A 144 -0.43 -14.23 -1.51
C SER A 144 0.99 -14.68 -1.83
N PHE A 145 1.95 -13.77 -1.74
CA PHE A 145 3.34 -13.97 -2.13
C PHE A 145 4.31 -13.59 -1.01
N SER A 146 4.01 -13.87 0.26
CA SER A 146 4.80 -13.40 1.40
C SER A 146 6.30 -13.74 1.32
N TYR A 147 6.67 -14.87 0.72
CA TYR A 147 8.07 -15.29 0.57
C TYR A 147 8.79 -14.66 -0.63
N HIS A 148 8.03 -14.13 -1.60
CA HIS A 148 8.56 -13.51 -2.81
C HIS A 148 8.40 -12.00 -2.80
N PHE A 149 7.62 -11.46 -1.88
CA PHE A 149 7.33 -10.04 -1.74
C PHE A 149 8.49 -9.30 -1.07
N LEU A 150 9.02 -8.30 -1.77
CA LEU A 150 10.13 -7.47 -1.28
C LEU A 150 9.63 -6.14 -0.73
N TYR A 151 8.84 -5.41 -1.52
CA TYR A 151 8.37 -4.08 -1.14
C TYR A 151 7.15 -3.65 -1.95
N SER A 152 6.39 -2.69 -1.43
CA SER A 152 5.31 -2.02 -2.17
C SER A 152 5.26 -0.53 -1.90
N PHE A 153 4.94 0.26 -2.93
CA PHE A 153 4.80 1.71 -2.82
C PHE A 153 3.74 2.22 -3.80
N VAL A 154 3.18 3.39 -3.52
CA VAL A 154 2.23 4.07 -4.42
C VAL A 154 2.98 4.57 -5.65
N TYR A 155 2.41 4.27 -6.81
CA TYR A 155 2.96 4.67 -8.10
C TYR A 155 3.20 6.17 -8.17
N GLU A 156 4.43 6.53 -8.53
CA GLU A 156 4.88 7.85 -8.91
C GLU A 156 5.83 7.67 -10.11
N GLN A 157 5.61 8.45 -11.17
CA GLN A 157 6.25 8.23 -12.48
C GLN A 157 7.79 8.26 -12.38
N ASP A 158 8.34 9.21 -11.63
CA ASP A 158 9.78 9.37 -11.46
C ASP A 158 10.41 8.17 -10.74
N THR A 159 9.77 7.72 -9.66
CA THR A 159 10.20 6.57 -8.86
C THR A 159 10.14 5.28 -9.67
N PHE A 160 9.05 5.08 -10.40
CA PHE A 160 8.89 3.91 -11.27
C PHE A 160 9.96 3.89 -12.36
N ALA A 161 10.23 5.02 -13.02
CA ALA A 161 11.29 5.11 -14.01
C ALA A 161 12.68 4.83 -13.44
N GLN A 162 12.95 5.21 -12.18
CA GLN A 162 14.20 4.88 -11.49
C GLN A 162 14.33 3.38 -11.24
N ILE A 163 13.27 2.72 -10.75
CA ILE A 163 13.30 1.28 -10.47
C ILE A 163 13.44 0.47 -11.75
N VAL A 164 12.71 0.82 -12.82
CA VAL A 164 12.83 0.14 -14.12
C VAL A 164 14.25 0.24 -14.68
N LYS A 165 14.94 1.38 -14.49
CA LYS A 165 16.34 1.56 -14.91
C LYS A 165 17.33 0.64 -14.17
N GLN A 166 16.96 0.08 -13.02
CA GLN A 166 17.81 -0.82 -12.24
C GLN A 166 17.81 -2.27 -12.75
N GLY A 167 17.13 -2.54 -13.87
CA GLY A 167 17.15 -3.86 -14.50
C GLY A 167 16.06 -4.78 -13.98
N VAL A 168 14.84 -4.27 -13.87
CA VAL A 168 13.64 -5.08 -13.62
C VAL A 168 13.45 -6.04 -14.79
N SER A 169 13.17 -7.30 -14.49
CA SER A 169 12.97 -8.33 -15.51
C SER A 169 11.62 -8.18 -16.21
N ARG A 170 10.55 -7.94 -15.43
CA ARG A 170 9.17 -7.91 -15.94
C ARG A 170 8.25 -6.94 -15.23
N VAL A 171 7.23 -6.48 -15.95
CA VAL A 171 6.17 -5.63 -15.43
C VAL A 171 4.80 -6.24 -15.77
N VAL A 172 3.99 -6.50 -14.75
CA VAL A 172 2.61 -7.00 -14.87
C VAL A 172 1.65 -5.85 -14.60
N ILE A 173 0.83 -5.49 -15.58
CA ILE A 173 -0.11 -4.36 -15.53
C ILE A 173 -1.55 -4.86 -15.72
N PRO A 174 -2.51 -4.49 -14.86
CA PRO A 174 -3.93 -4.75 -15.09
C PRO A 174 -4.43 -4.08 -16.38
N GLU A 175 -5.32 -4.75 -17.10
CA GLU A 175 -5.83 -4.26 -18.37
C GLU A 175 -6.50 -2.89 -18.24
N SER A 176 -7.25 -2.64 -17.15
CA SER A 176 -7.89 -1.36 -16.83
C SER A 176 -6.93 -0.18 -16.70
N LEU A 177 -5.64 -0.45 -16.58
CA LEU A 177 -4.58 0.53 -16.38
C LEU A 177 -3.67 0.71 -17.59
N THR A 178 -3.79 -0.16 -18.59
CA THR A 178 -2.95 -0.20 -19.80
C THR A 178 -2.92 1.15 -20.52
N ASP A 179 -4.08 1.83 -20.60
CA ASP A 179 -4.23 3.13 -21.29
C ASP A 179 -3.65 4.32 -20.52
N GLN A 180 -3.35 4.15 -19.22
CA GLN A 180 -2.77 5.20 -18.38
C GLN A 180 -1.23 5.21 -18.44
N PHE A 181 -0.62 4.21 -19.09
CA PHE A 181 0.82 4.01 -19.13
C PHE A 181 1.34 4.06 -20.57
N ASP A 182 2.45 4.77 -20.76
CA ASP A 182 3.15 4.76 -22.04
C ASP A 182 4.07 3.53 -22.10
N ILE A 183 3.46 2.36 -22.31
CA ILE A 183 4.09 1.03 -22.30
C ILE A 183 5.30 0.97 -23.24
N LYS A 184 5.30 1.80 -24.30
CA LYS A 184 6.36 1.91 -25.29
C LYS A 184 7.69 2.44 -24.75
N THR A 185 7.69 3.04 -23.55
CA THR A 185 8.90 3.57 -22.91
C THR A 185 9.63 2.54 -22.06
N LEU A 186 9.03 1.37 -21.81
CA LEU A 186 9.62 0.29 -21.01
C LEU A 186 10.52 -0.60 -21.89
N LYS A 187 11.74 -0.84 -21.43
CA LYS A 187 12.70 -1.76 -22.08
C LYS A 187 12.59 -3.21 -21.58
N CYS A 188 11.61 -3.49 -20.72
CA CYS A 188 11.40 -4.78 -20.05
C CYS A 188 10.17 -5.47 -20.64
N ASP A 189 10.04 -6.79 -20.47
CA ASP A 189 8.83 -7.51 -20.88
C ASP A 189 7.63 -7.00 -20.07
N VAL A 190 6.54 -6.66 -20.78
CA VAL A 190 5.30 -6.15 -20.18
C VAL A 190 4.19 -7.15 -20.44
N ASP A 191 3.63 -7.69 -19.37
CA ASP A 191 2.50 -8.61 -19.40
C ASP A 191 1.23 -7.86 -18.97
N VAL A 192 0.22 -7.86 -19.82
CA VAL A 192 -1.10 -7.27 -19.51
C VAL A 192 -1.98 -8.35 -18.90
N LEU A 193 -2.47 -8.09 -17.69
CA LEU A 193 -3.33 -8.99 -16.94
C LEU A 193 -4.79 -8.56 -17.15
N ILE A 194 -5.56 -9.39 -17.85
CA ILE A 194 -6.99 -9.15 -18.09
C ILE A 194 -7.70 -9.08 -16.73
N ASP A 195 -8.29 -7.93 -16.44
CA ASP A 195 -9.13 -7.78 -15.25
C ASP A 195 -10.36 -8.67 -15.42
N LEU A 196 -10.54 -9.62 -14.50
CA LEU A 196 -11.73 -10.49 -14.50
C LEU A 196 -12.94 -9.66 -14.03
N ASP A 197 -13.70 -9.11 -14.98
CA ASP A 197 -14.99 -8.47 -14.74
C ASP A 197 -16.04 -9.53 -14.32
N TYR A 198 -16.21 -9.76 -13.00
CA TYR A 198 -17.31 -10.56 -12.41
C TYR A 198 -17.92 -9.97 -11.13
#